data_AF-A0A183NH39-F1
#
_entry.id   AF-A0A183NH39-F1
#
_cell.length_a   1.000
_cell.length_b   1.000
_cell.length_c   1.000
_cell.angle_alpha   90.00
_cell.angle_beta   90.00
_cell.angle_gamma   90.00
#
_symmetry.space_group_name_H-M   'P 1'
#
loop_
_entity.id
_entity.type
_entity.pdbx_description
1 polymer ?
#
loop_
_entity_poly.entity_id
_entity_poly.type
_entity_poly.pdbx_seq_one_letter_code
_entity_poly.pdbx_strand_id
1 'polypeptide(L)'
;MIKFEPSIEEFESTLLNMFDYMYNVIQSIPKIETRLYSDWQSENVTLHPIILSDIIEERKYEVRKMLLLQLKGPELHIREYDKYQFLVNRQAEQNIELLLNPPVQELTVQAAESTDDDDLQDNLDDKVKLEEASEKDVIENKPIGPSFEELTRELLKYDRLVKRIQYESRRTICLGLFEVHCDELIRSLTKRAENISDRILERILEDHRIMNKT
;
A
#
# COMPACT_ATOMS: atom_id res chain seq x y z
N MET A 1 3.01 -3.11 3.43
CA MET A 1 2.94 -4.46 2.81
C MET A 1 1.56 -5.02 3.08
N ILE A 2 0.84 -5.44 2.04
CA ILE A 2 -0.50 -6.04 2.17
C ILE A 2 -0.31 -7.46 2.72
N LYS A 3 -1.13 -7.86 3.69
CA LYS A 3 -1.10 -9.17 4.34
C LYS A 3 -2.53 -9.66 4.58
N PHE A 4 -2.69 -10.97 4.72
CA PHE A 4 -3.96 -11.58 5.10
C PHE A 4 -4.12 -11.59 6.63
N GLU A 5 -5.37 -11.42 7.07
CA GLU A 5 -5.78 -11.55 8.46
C GLU A 5 -7.03 -12.45 8.50
N PRO A 6 -6.98 -13.63 9.16
CA PRO A 6 -5.80 -14.23 9.80
C PRO A 6 -4.70 -14.57 8.79
N SER A 7 -3.49 -14.83 9.29
CA SER A 7 -2.41 -15.32 8.43
C SER A 7 -2.74 -16.72 7.88
N ILE A 8 -2.12 -17.07 6.75
CA ILE A 8 -2.31 -18.38 6.12
C ILE A 8 -1.92 -19.53 7.07
N GLU A 9 -0.86 -19.34 7.84
CA GLU A 9 -0.35 -20.32 8.82
C GLU A 9 -1.33 -20.54 9.98
N GLU A 10 -1.93 -19.46 10.49
CA GLU A 10 -2.96 -19.54 11.53
C GLU A 10 -4.23 -20.22 11.01
N PHE A 11 -4.63 -19.91 9.77
CA PHE A 11 -5.77 -20.56 9.13
C PHE A 11 -5.54 -22.06 8.95
N GLU A 12 -4.38 -22.46 8.43
CA GLU A 12 -3.99 -23.86 8.27
C GLU A 12 -4.00 -24.58 9.63
N SER A 13 -3.34 -23.99 10.63
CA SER A 13 -3.25 -24.57 11.96
C SER A 13 -4.63 -24.77 12.59
N THR A 14 -5.53 -23.79 12.43
CA THR A 14 -6.90 -23.86 12.94
C THR A 14 -7.68 -25.02 12.31
N LEU A 15 -7.57 -25.18 10.98
CA LEU A 15 -8.25 -26.25 10.26
C LEU A 15 -7.69 -27.64 10.64
N LEU A 16 -6.36 -27.75 10.78
CA LEU A 16 -5.72 -29.01 11.16
C LEU A 16 -6.02 -29.40 12.61
N ASN A 17 -6.06 -28.43 13.52
CA ASN A 17 -6.42 -28.65 14.93
C ASN A 17 -7.87 -29.16 15.09
N MET A 18 -8.74 -28.91 14.12
CA MET A 18 -10.10 -29.45 14.13
C MET A 18 -10.10 -30.99 14.08
N PHE A 19 -9.14 -31.61 13.39
CA PHE A 19 -9.01 -33.07 13.37
C PHE A 19 -8.67 -33.64 14.76
N ASP A 20 -7.78 -32.98 15.49
CA ASP A 20 -7.42 -33.38 16.85
C ASP A 20 -8.59 -33.19 17.81
N TYR A 21 -9.31 -32.07 17.66
CA TYR A 21 -10.54 -31.83 18.43
C TYR A 21 -11.60 -32.91 18.16
N MET A 22 -11.87 -33.23 16.89
CA MET A 22 -12.80 -34.30 16.51
C MET A 22 -12.37 -35.66 17.08
N TYR A 23 -11.09 -35.99 16.99
CA TYR A 23 -10.55 -37.23 17.54
C TYR A 23 -10.80 -37.33 19.05
N ASN A 24 -10.49 -36.26 19.79
CA ASN A 24 -10.70 -36.22 21.24
C ASN A 24 -12.18 -36.35 21.62
N VAL A 25 -13.08 -35.71 20.88
CA VAL A 25 -14.54 -35.84 21.10
C VAL A 25 -14.99 -37.27 20.83
N ILE A 26 -14.59 -37.87 19.71
CA ILE A 26 -14.98 -39.25 19.36
C ILE A 26 -14.46 -40.23 20.41
N GLN A 27 -13.23 -40.06 20.89
CA GLN A 27 -12.67 -40.93 21.91
C GLN A 27 -13.33 -40.79 23.28
N SER A 28 -14.00 -39.67 23.56
CA SER A 28 -14.75 -39.49 24.80
C SER A 28 -16.08 -40.25 24.84
N ILE A 29 -16.57 -40.73 23.69
CA ILE A 29 -17.88 -41.39 23.58
C ILE A 29 -17.70 -42.90 23.75
N PRO A 30 -18.11 -43.50 24.87
CA PRO A 30 -18.03 -44.94 25.06
C PRO A 30 -19.01 -45.69 24.17
N LYS A 31 -18.61 -46.89 23.76
CA LYS A 31 -19.47 -47.88 23.10
C LYS A 31 -20.50 -48.42 24.08
N ILE A 32 -21.76 -48.50 23.65
CA ILE A 32 -22.89 -48.90 24.48
C ILE A 32 -23.13 -50.41 24.48
N GLU A 33 -22.53 -51.12 23.53
CA GLU A 33 -22.68 -52.55 23.30
C GLU A 33 -22.38 -53.36 24.57
N THR A 34 -21.33 -53.01 25.31
CA THR A 34 -20.95 -53.71 26.56
C THR A 34 -21.93 -53.47 27.72
N ARG A 35 -22.88 -52.54 27.58
CA ARG A 35 -23.94 -52.26 28.57
C ARG A 35 -25.33 -52.74 28.15
N LEU A 36 -25.52 -53.06 26.87
CA LEU A 36 -26.81 -53.47 26.31
C LEU A 36 -27.04 -54.98 26.40
N TYR A 37 -25.98 -55.79 26.33
CA TYR A 37 -26.10 -57.25 26.35
C TYR A 37 -25.95 -57.81 27.77
N SER A 38 -27.02 -58.41 28.28
CA SER A 38 -27.10 -59.03 29.62
C SER A 38 -26.09 -60.16 29.84
N ASP A 39 -25.65 -60.80 28.75
CA ASP A 39 -24.72 -61.94 28.76
C ASP A 39 -23.25 -61.48 28.86
N TRP A 40 -22.97 -60.17 28.77
CA TRP A 40 -21.63 -59.61 28.84
C TRP A 40 -21.17 -59.45 30.30
N GLN A 41 -20.35 -60.39 30.77
CA GLN A 41 -19.86 -60.46 32.16
C GLN A 41 -18.56 -59.65 32.38
N SER A 42 -18.54 -58.35 32.05
CA SER A 42 -17.42 -57.47 32.41
C SER A 42 -17.86 -56.35 33.34
N GLU A 43 -17.10 -56.12 34.41
CA GLU A 43 -17.39 -55.11 35.45
C GLU A 43 -17.40 -53.67 34.89
N ASN A 44 -18.57 -53.16 34.47
CA ASN A 44 -18.80 -51.75 34.11
C ASN A 44 -17.83 -51.10 33.10
N VAL A 45 -16.96 -51.87 32.43
CA VAL A 45 -16.00 -51.34 31.45
C VAL A 45 -16.71 -51.10 30.13
N THR A 46 -16.48 -49.92 29.56
CA THR A 46 -16.94 -49.58 28.21
C THR A 46 -15.75 -49.50 27.26
N LEU A 47 -15.94 -50.02 26.05
CA LEU A 47 -14.96 -49.89 24.98
C LEU A 47 -15.03 -48.47 24.39
N HIS A 48 -13.92 -47.97 23.85
CA HIS A 48 -13.88 -46.67 23.21
C HIS A 48 -13.53 -46.80 21.71
N PRO A 49 -13.92 -45.85 20.85
CA PRO A 49 -13.64 -45.89 19.43
C PRO A 49 -12.15 -45.66 19.13
N ILE A 50 -11.46 -46.65 18.56
CA ILE A 50 -10.04 -46.51 18.24
C ILE A 50 -9.90 -46.00 16.79
N ILE A 51 -9.24 -44.85 16.64
CA ILE A 51 -8.80 -44.32 15.34
C ILE A 51 -7.26 -44.29 15.38
N LEU A 52 -6.62 -44.93 14.39
CA LEU A 52 -5.16 -44.94 14.29
C LEU A 52 -4.64 -43.55 13.93
N SER A 53 -3.52 -43.15 14.54
CA SER A 53 -2.87 -41.85 14.28
C SER A 53 -2.53 -41.66 12.79
N ASP A 54 -2.09 -42.73 12.13
CA ASP A 54 -1.67 -42.69 10.73
C ASP A 54 -2.81 -42.25 9.81
N ILE A 55 -4.05 -42.65 10.12
CA ILE A 55 -5.24 -42.24 9.36
C ILE A 55 -5.47 -40.74 9.51
N ILE A 56 -5.33 -40.21 10.74
CA ILE A 56 -5.53 -38.78 11.02
C ILE A 56 -4.47 -37.96 10.31
N GLU A 57 -3.20 -38.36 10.41
CA GLU A 57 -2.08 -37.65 9.78
C GLU A 57 -2.15 -37.71 8.25
N GLU A 58 -2.58 -38.84 7.67
CA GLU A 58 -2.83 -38.94 6.22
C GLU A 58 -3.92 -37.97 5.77
N ARG A 59 -5.03 -37.86 6.53
CA ARG A 59 -6.11 -36.90 6.20
C ARG A 59 -5.66 -35.44 6.36
N LYS A 60 -4.92 -35.12 7.43
CA LYS A 60 -4.33 -33.79 7.63
C LYS A 60 -3.39 -33.42 6.48
N TYR A 61 -2.58 -34.37 5.99
CA TYR A 61 -1.68 -34.17 4.85
C TYR A 61 -2.44 -33.82 3.57
N GLU A 62 -3.50 -34.56 3.25
CA GLU A 62 -4.32 -34.29 2.05
C GLU A 62 -4.99 -32.91 2.12
N VAL A 63 -5.47 -32.50 3.31
CA VAL A 63 -6.01 -31.15 3.52
C VAL A 63 -4.94 -30.08 3.29
N ARG A 64 -3.74 -30.25 3.84
CA ARG A 64 -2.62 -29.30 3.63
C ARG A 64 -2.27 -29.17 2.15
N LYS A 65 -2.16 -30.29 1.43
CA LYS A 65 -1.86 -30.32 0.00
C LYS A 65 -2.94 -29.58 -0.81
N MET A 66 -4.20 -29.77 -0.45
CA MET A 66 -5.32 -29.11 -1.09
C MET A 66 -5.33 -27.60 -0.80
N LEU A 67 -5.09 -27.18 0.45
CA LEU A 67 -4.97 -25.77 0.83
C LEU A 67 -3.90 -25.04 0.01
N LEU A 68 -2.72 -25.65 -0.15
CA LEU A 68 -1.63 -25.08 -0.94
C LEU A 68 -2.03 -24.78 -2.39
N LEU A 69 -2.87 -25.63 -2.98
CA LEU A 69 -3.37 -25.42 -4.35
C LEU A 69 -4.39 -24.28 -4.40
N GLN A 70 -5.29 -24.22 -3.43
CA GLN A 70 -6.36 -23.21 -3.38
C GLN A 70 -5.85 -21.81 -3.02
N LEU A 71 -4.82 -21.71 -2.17
CA LEU A 71 -4.22 -20.44 -1.73
C LEU A 71 -3.66 -19.58 -2.87
N LYS A 72 -3.32 -20.18 -4.01
CA LYS A 72 -2.87 -19.46 -5.20
C LYS A 72 -3.88 -18.41 -5.68
N GLY A 73 -5.18 -18.68 -5.51
CA GLY A 73 -6.24 -17.74 -5.89
C GLY A 73 -6.13 -16.42 -5.09
N PRO A 74 -6.27 -16.48 -3.76
CA PRO A 74 -6.06 -15.32 -2.89
C PRO A 74 -4.73 -14.59 -3.13
N GLU A 75 -3.61 -15.32 -3.25
CA GLU A 75 -2.29 -14.73 -3.49
C GLU A 75 -2.22 -13.95 -4.80
N LEU A 76 -2.82 -14.47 -5.87
CA LEU A 76 -2.90 -13.77 -7.15
C LEU A 76 -3.81 -12.56 -7.07
N HIS A 77 -4.92 -12.64 -6.35
CA HIS A 77 -5.86 -11.53 -6.21
C HIS A 77 -5.23 -10.30 -5.52
N ILE A 78 -4.31 -10.50 -4.56
CA ILE A 78 -3.57 -9.39 -3.94
C ILE A 78 -2.86 -8.53 -5.01
N ARG A 79 -2.35 -9.14 -6.09
CA ARG A 79 -1.60 -8.42 -7.13
C ARG A 79 -2.45 -7.40 -7.89
N GLU A 80 -3.78 -7.50 -7.87
CA GLU A 80 -4.66 -6.48 -8.46
C GLU A 80 -4.47 -5.10 -7.81
N TYR A 81 -3.94 -5.07 -6.58
CA TYR A 81 -3.67 -3.86 -5.82
C TYR A 81 -2.22 -3.34 -5.97
N ASP A 82 -1.35 -4.03 -6.73
CA ASP A 82 0.03 -3.59 -7.00
C ASP A 82 0.06 -2.20 -7.65
N LYS A 83 -0.98 -1.87 -8.44
CA LYS A 83 -1.18 -0.53 -9.03
C LYS A 83 -1.29 0.59 -8.00
N TYR A 84 -1.56 0.28 -6.73
CA TYR A 84 -1.65 1.23 -5.63
C TYR A 84 -0.44 1.15 -4.68
N GLN A 85 0.62 0.45 -5.07
CA GLN A 85 1.80 0.26 -4.22
C GLN A 85 2.44 1.59 -3.77
N PHE A 86 2.33 2.63 -4.59
CA PHE A 86 2.80 3.99 -4.28
C PHE A 86 2.05 4.67 -3.11
N LEU A 87 0.81 4.24 -2.83
CA LEU A 87 0.07 4.63 -1.61
C LEU A 87 0.45 3.71 -0.43
N VAL A 88 0.73 2.44 -0.73
CA VAL A 88 1.11 1.45 0.29
C VAL A 88 2.45 1.80 0.93
N ASN A 89 3.43 2.21 0.13
CA ASN A 89 4.78 2.56 0.56
C ASN A 89 4.93 4.04 0.98
N ARG A 90 3.84 4.82 0.98
CA ARG A 90 3.81 6.25 1.28
C ARG A 90 4.60 7.16 0.32
N GLN A 91 4.93 6.67 -0.86
CA GLN A 91 5.70 7.45 -1.85
C GLN A 91 4.91 8.65 -2.36
N ALA A 92 3.59 8.50 -2.55
CA ALA A 92 2.76 9.61 -3.01
C ALA A 92 2.73 10.77 -2.00
N GLU A 93 2.60 10.47 -0.72
CA GLU A 93 2.66 11.46 0.35
C GLU A 93 3.98 12.22 0.35
N GLN A 94 5.10 11.50 0.17
CA GLN A 94 6.43 12.11 0.08
C GLN A 94 6.58 12.99 -1.16
N ASN A 95 6.12 12.51 -2.32
CA ASN A 95 6.19 13.27 -3.57
C ASN A 95 5.40 14.59 -3.47
N ILE A 96 4.24 14.56 -2.82
CA ILE A 96 3.44 15.77 -2.59
C ILE A 96 4.08 16.68 -1.57
N GLU A 97 4.70 16.13 -0.53
CA GLU A 97 5.44 16.95 0.42
C GLU A 97 6.59 17.70 -0.23
N LEU A 98 7.35 17.03 -1.10
CA LEU A 98 8.41 17.65 -1.90
C LEU A 98 7.86 18.70 -2.88
N LEU A 99 6.69 18.45 -3.47
CA LEU A 99 6.02 19.42 -4.34
C LEU A 99 5.63 20.69 -3.56
N LEU A 100 5.10 20.54 -2.35
CA LEU A 100 4.63 21.65 -1.52
C LEU A 100 5.80 22.43 -0.88
N ASN A 101 6.91 21.73 -0.59
CA ASN A 101 8.11 22.25 0.07
C ASN A 101 9.37 21.87 -0.72
N PRO A 102 9.62 22.48 -1.89
CA PRO A 102 10.81 22.18 -2.66
C PRO A 102 12.07 22.60 -1.88
N PRO A 103 13.16 21.79 -1.89
CA PRO A 103 14.42 22.18 -1.29
C PRO A 103 14.96 23.41 -2.02
N VAL A 104 15.39 24.42 -1.25
CA VAL A 104 15.99 25.65 -1.78
C VAL A 104 17.18 25.26 -2.66
N GLN A 105 17.10 25.53 -3.95
CA GLN A 105 18.26 25.40 -4.85
C GLN A 105 19.22 26.55 -4.50
N GLU A 106 20.31 26.24 -3.79
CA GLU A 106 21.46 27.14 -3.72
C GLU A 106 22.04 27.25 -5.13
N LEU A 107 21.69 28.32 -5.83
CA LEU A 107 22.39 28.73 -7.05
C LEU A 107 23.83 29.07 -6.64
N THR A 108 24.74 28.12 -6.82
CA THR A 108 26.17 28.40 -6.74
C THR A 108 26.53 29.25 -7.95
N VAL A 109 26.62 30.57 -7.71
CA VAL A 109 27.26 31.50 -8.64
C VAL A 109 28.73 31.13 -8.69
N GLN A 110 29.13 30.39 -9.72
CA GLN A 110 30.54 30.33 -10.09
C GLN A 110 30.90 31.70 -10.65
N ALA A 111 31.45 32.56 -9.78
CA ALA A 111 32.23 33.70 -10.22
C ALA A 111 33.40 33.15 -11.04
N ALA A 112 33.33 33.32 -12.36
CA ALA A 112 34.47 33.12 -13.23
C ALA A 112 35.53 34.15 -12.83
N GLU A 113 36.62 33.64 -12.25
CA GLU A 113 37.83 34.40 -12.00
C GLU A 113 38.35 34.97 -13.33
N SER A 114 38.40 36.30 -13.40
CA SER A 114 39.17 37.02 -14.41
C SER A 114 40.64 36.66 -14.25
N THR A 115 41.19 35.95 -15.23
CA THR A 115 42.63 35.93 -15.44
C THR A 115 42.90 36.88 -16.60
N ASP A 116 43.51 38.02 -16.27
CA ASP A 116 44.12 38.92 -17.22
C ASP A 116 45.17 38.16 -18.03
N ASP A 117 45.17 38.27 -19.35
CA ASP A 117 46.38 38.28 -20.15
C ASP A 117 46.14 39.01 -21.48
N ASP A 118 47.02 39.99 -21.70
CA ASP A 118 47.22 40.83 -22.88
C ASP A 118 47.38 40.00 -24.17
N ASP A 119 46.81 40.48 -25.28
CA ASP A 119 47.61 40.81 -26.45
C ASP A 119 46.80 41.57 -27.52
N LEU A 120 47.32 42.75 -27.87
CA LEU A 120 46.85 43.65 -28.91
C LEU A 120 47.13 43.08 -30.31
N GLN A 121 46.15 43.15 -31.21
CA GLN A 121 46.43 43.45 -32.60
C GLN A 121 45.34 44.34 -33.22
N ASP A 122 45.80 45.53 -33.62
CA ASP A 122 45.13 46.56 -34.40
C ASP A 122 44.28 46.01 -35.56
N ASN A 123 43.07 46.52 -35.70
CA ASN A 123 42.61 47.16 -36.93
C ASN A 123 41.51 48.17 -36.62
N LEU A 124 41.82 49.45 -36.87
CA LEU A 124 40.90 50.57 -36.83
C LEU A 124 39.89 50.45 -37.97
N ASP A 125 38.61 50.67 -37.67
CA ASP A 125 37.77 51.61 -38.43
C ASP A 125 36.58 52.09 -37.59
N ASP A 126 36.53 53.42 -37.47
CA ASP A 126 35.52 54.35 -36.93
C ASP A 126 34.09 53.84 -36.60
N LYS A 127 33.67 54.03 -35.34
CA LYS A 127 32.70 55.09 -34.99
C LYS A 127 32.50 55.28 -33.47
N VAL A 128 32.36 56.55 -33.13
CA VAL A 128 32.34 57.21 -31.81
C VAL A 128 31.25 56.71 -30.84
N LYS A 129 31.67 56.56 -29.57
CA LYS A 129 30.88 56.26 -28.36
C LYS A 129 29.88 57.36 -27.97
N LEU A 130 28.77 56.94 -27.36
CA LEU A 130 28.23 57.51 -26.11
C LEU A 130 27.35 56.44 -25.44
N GLU A 131 27.85 55.95 -24.30
CA GLU A 131 27.19 55.05 -23.36
C GLU A 131 26.09 55.81 -22.61
N GLU A 132 24.95 55.16 -22.31
CA GLU A 132 24.37 55.18 -20.96
C GLU A 132 23.18 54.20 -20.83
N ALA A 133 23.30 53.36 -19.79
CA ALA A 133 22.26 52.90 -18.87
C ALA A 133 21.16 51.92 -19.34
N SER A 134 21.41 50.63 -19.05
CA SER A 134 20.56 49.74 -18.24
C SER A 134 19.03 49.91 -18.30
N GLU A 135 18.33 48.95 -18.91
CA GLU A 135 16.93 48.65 -18.56
C GLU A 135 16.70 47.14 -18.43
N LYS A 136 17.10 46.67 -17.24
CA LYS A 136 16.41 45.69 -16.38
C LYS A 136 16.06 44.33 -16.99
N ASP A 137 16.94 43.37 -16.69
CA ASP A 137 16.52 42.01 -16.36
C ASP A 137 15.35 42.07 -15.36
N VAL A 138 14.14 41.80 -15.84
CA VAL A 138 13.05 41.44 -14.94
C VAL A 138 13.36 40.03 -14.49
N ILE A 139 14.03 39.93 -13.34
CA ILE A 139 13.97 38.74 -12.50
C ILE A 139 12.49 38.60 -12.13
N GLU A 140 11.74 37.86 -12.95
CA GLU A 140 10.44 37.38 -12.55
C GLU A 140 10.70 36.46 -11.37
N ASN A 141 10.48 36.98 -10.16
CA ASN A 141 10.49 36.22 -8.92
C ASN A 141 9.37 35.18 -9.02
N LYS A 142 9.62 34.10 -9.74
CA LYS A 142 8.75 32.94 -9.78
C LYS A 142 8.62 32.48 -8.33
N PRO A 143 7.41 32.44 -7.77
CA PRO A 143 7.24 31.99 -6.40
C PRO A 143 7.91 30.63 -6.28
N ILE A 144 8.71 30.46 -5.23
CA ILE A 144 9.53 29.28 -4.93
C ILE A 144 8.65 28.02 -4.68
N GLY A 145 7.33 28.13 -4.83
CA GLY A 145 6.36 27.06 -4.65
C GLY A 145 5.65 26.64 -5.94
N PRO A 146 4.90 25.53 -5.88
CA PRO A 146 4.14 25.00 -7.01
C PRO A 146 3.08 26.02 -7.47
N SER A 147 2.82 26.07 -8.77
CA SER A 147 1.78 26.92 -9.32
C SER A 147 0.38 26.43 -8.95
N PHE A 148 -0.60 27.35 -8.91
CA PHE A 148 -2.00 26.98 -8.68
C PHE A 148 -2.52 25.93 -9.67
N GLU A 149 -2.08 26.00 -10.94
CA GLU A 149 -2.47 25.03 -11.95
C GLU A 149 -1.90 23.64 -11.67
N GLU A 150 -0.64 23.54 -11.22
CA GLU A 150 -0.01 22.28 -10.82
C GLU A 150 -0.72 21.66 -9.60
N LEU A 151 -1.01 22.46 -8.57
CA LEU A 151 -1.75 22.00 -7.39
C LEU A 151 -3.16 21.53 -7.76
N THR A 152 -3.87 22.27 -8.61
CA THR A 152 -5.22 21.89 -9.07
C THR A 152 -5.19 20.59 -9.86
N ARG A 153 -4.20 20.42 -10.74
CA ARG A 153 -4.01 19.21 -11.53
C ARG A 153 -3.79 17.99 -10.64
N GLU A 154 -2.95 18.13 -9.62
CA GLU A 154 -2.62 17.03 -8.72
C GLU A 154 -3.78 16.74 -7.75
N LEU A 155 -4.51 17.76 -7.29
CA LEU A 155 -5.75 17.60 -6.52
C LEU A 155 -6.79 16.78 -7.30
N LEU A 156 -7.05 17.14 -8.56
CA LEU A 156 -8.01 16.42 -9.41
C LEU A 156 -7.57 14.97 -9.68
N LYS A 157 -6.27 14.72 -9.79
CA LYS A 157 -5.71 13.37 -9.96
C LYS A 157 -6.01 12.50 -8.73
N TYR A 158 -5.78 13.00 -7.51
CA TYR A 158 -6.08 12.23 -6.29
C TYR A 158 -7.57 12.11 -6.02
N ASP A 159 -8.40 13.13 -6.30
CA ASP A 159 -9.87 13.02 -6.19
C ASP A 159 -10.44 11.92 -7.10
N ARG A 160 -9.95 11.82 -8.35
CA ARG A 160 -10.30 10.71 -9.25
C ARG A 160 -9.80 9.37 -8.72
N LEU A 161 -8.60 9.34 -8.14
CA LEU A 161 -8.03 8.13 -7.57
C LEU A 161 -8.86 7.62 -6.39
N VAL A 162 -9.31 8.50 -5.50
CA VAL A 162 -10.22 8.19 -4.38
C VAL A 162 -11.48 7.50 -4.88
N LYS A 163 -12.16 8.11 -5.86
CA LYS A 163 -13.39 7.55 -6.46
C LYS A 163 -13.13 6.20 -7.10
N ARG A 164 -12.04 6.07 -7.87
CA ARG A 164 -11.65 4.81 -8.51
C ARG A 164 -11.42 3.70 -7.49
N ILE A 165 -10.65 3.97 -6.43
CA ILE A 165 -10.38 2.97 -5.38
C ILE A 165 -11.69 2.58 -4.70
N GLN A 166 -12.53 3.55 -4.34
CA GLN A 166 -13.74 3.33 -3.54
C GLN A 166 -14.84 2.57 -4.30
N TYR A 167 -15.03 2.86 -5.59
CA TYR A 167 -16.18 2.39 -6.36
C TYR A 167 -15.85 1.34 -7.42
N GLU A 168 -14.63 1.29 -7.95
CA GLU A 168 -14.24 0.28 -8.96
C GLU A 168 -13.59 -0.97 -8.34
N SER A 169 -13.05 -0.86 -7.12
CA SER A 169 -12.41 -2.01 -6.46
C SER A 169 -13.45 -2.96 -5.88
N ARG A 170 -13.27 -4.26 -6.13
CA ARG A 170 -14.14 -5.32 -5.59
C ARG A 170 -13.84 -5.54 -4.11
N ARG A 171 -14.88 -5.41 -3.27
CA ARG A 171 -14.76 -5.54 -1.80
C ARG A 171 -14.64 -6.98 -1.33
N THR A 172 -15.39 -7.87 -1.95
CA THR A 172 -15.41 -9.29 -1.57
C THR A 172 -15.37 -10.17 -2.81
N ILE A 173 -14.57 -11.22 -2.76
CA ILE A 173 -14.47 -12.22 -3.82
C ILE A 173 -14.35 -13.63 -3.25
N CYS A 174 -15.08 -14.56 -3.85
CA CYS A 174 -14.96 -15.98 -3.56
C CYS A 174 -13.96 -16.61 -4.53
N LEU A 175 -12.92 -17.24 -3.99
CA LEU A 175 -11.82 -17.88 -4.70
C LEU A 175 -11.67 -19.31 -4.18
N GLY A 176 -12.45 -20.22 -4.77
CA GLY A 176 -12.49 -21.62 -4.34
C GLY A 176 -12.99 -21.73 -2.90
N LEU A 177 -12.10 -22.15 -2.00
CA LEU A 177 -12.40 -22.32 -0.57
C LEU A 177 -12.31 -21.03 0.26
N PHE A 178 -11.84 -19.95 -0.35
CA PHE A 178 -11.59 -18.71 0.36
C PHE A 178 -12.60 -17.64 -0.04
N GLU A 179 -13.13 -16.95 0.95
CA GLU A 179 -13.76 -15.64 0.77
C GLU A 179 -12.75 -14.59 1.20
N VAL A 180 -12.33 -13.75 0.25
CA VAL A 180 -11.35 -12.70 0.51
C VAL A 180 -12.10 -11.38 0.63
N HIS A 181 -11.93 -10.74 1.80
CA HIS A 181 -12.46 -9.43 2.10
C HIS A 181 -11.35 -8.37 1.96
N CYS A 182 -11.54 -7.43 1.05
CA CYS A 182 -10.63 -6.31 0.80
C CYS A 182 -11.16 -4.99 1.37
N ASP A 183 -12.23 -5.01 2.16
CA ASP A 183 -12.90 -3.81 2.66
C ASP A 183 -11.96 -2.87 3.43
N GLU A 184 -11.16 -3.42 4.35
CA GLU A 184 -10.21 -2.63 5.14
C GLU A 184 -9.07 -2.09 4.28
N LEU A 185 -8.56 -2.91 3.35
CA LEU A 185 -7.54 -2.50 2.40
C LEU A 185 -8.05 -1.32 1.56
N ILE A 186 -9.22 -1.46 0.94
CA ILE A 186 -9.86 -0.43 0.12
C ILE A 186 -10.07 0.84 0.95
N ARG A 187 -10.65 0.75 2.15
CA ARG A 187 -10.85 1.91 3.04
C ARG A 187 -9.53 2.61 3.37
N SER A 188 -8.48 1.85 3.70
CA SER A 188 -7.17 2.42 4.02
C SER A 188 -6.49 3.11 2.82
N LEU A 189 -6.69 2.58 1.61
CA LEU A 189 -6.16 3.15 0.37
C LEU A 189 -6.92 4.42 -0.02
N THR A 190 -8.26 4.38 0.04
CA THR A 190 -9.12 5.54 -0.16
C THR A 190 -8.74 6.66 0.81
N LYS A 191 -8.64 6.34 2.11
CA LYS A 191 -8.32 7.35 3.13
C LYS A 191 -6.94 7.99 2.93
N ARG A 192 -5.95 7.23 2.48
CA ARG A 192 -4.62 7.79 2.14
C ARG A 192 -4.69 8.76 0.97
N ALA A 193 -5.38 8.40 -0.11
CA ALA A 193 -5.55 9.28 -1.26
C ALA A 193 -6.37 10.54 -0.92
N GLU A 194 -7.38 10.42 -0.05
CA GLU A 194 -8.13 11.55 0.49
C GLU A 194 -7.22 12.50 1.27
N ASN A 195 -6.43 11.97 2.22
CA ASN A 195 -5.53 12.79 3.02
C ASN A 195 -4.50 13.56 2.16
N ILE A 196 -4.06 12.98 1.04
CA ILE A 196 -3.20 13.68 0.08
C ILE A 196 -3.96 14.84 -0.59
N SER A 197 -5.20 14.59 -1.01
CA SER A 197 -6.08 15.61 -1.61
C SER A 197 -6.33 16.76 -0.63
N ASP A 198 -6.62 16.44 0.63
CA ASP A 198 -6.84 17.42 1.71
C ASP A 198 -5.61 18.30 1.92
N ARG A 199 -4.40 17.72 1.97
CA ARG A 199 -3.14 18.47 2.09
C ARG A 199 -2.94 19.47 0.95
N ILE A 200 -3.23 19.06 -0.29
CA ILE A 200 -3.10 19.93 -1.47
C ILE A 200 -4.13 21.07 -1.38
N LEU A 201 -5.37 20.74 -1.01
CA LEU A 201 -6.44 21.73 -0.85
C LEU A 201 -6.12 22.75 0.24
N GLU A 202 -5.64 22.31 1.39
CA GLU A 202 -5.19 23.18 2.48
C GLU A 202 -4.13 24.17 2.01
N ARG A 203 -3.15 23.73 1.20
CA ARG A 203 -2.15 24.64 0.64
C ARG A 203 -2.75 25.68 -0.28
N ILE A 204 -3.63 25.26 -1.21
CA ILE A 204 -4.32 26.18 -2.12
C ILE A 204 -5.11 27.24 -1.34
N LEU A 205 -5.81 26.84 -0.29
CA LEU A 205 -6.60 27.74 0.56
C LEU A 205 -5.71 28.74 1.31
N GLU A 206 -4.57 28.30 1.84
CA GLU A 206 -3.65 29.22 2.53
C GLU A 206 -2.99 30.20 1.56
N ASP A 207 -2.54 29.76 0.38
CA ASP A 207 -1.96 30.64 -0.64
C ASP A 207 -2.97 31.72 -1.06
N HIS A 208 -4.24 31.36 -1.27
CA HIS A 208 -5.31 32.31 -1.57
C HIS A 208 -5.61 33.25 -0.39
N ARG A 209 -5.55 32.76 0.84
CA ARG A 209 -5.74 33.60 2.04
C ARG A 209 -4.61 34.63 2.19
N ILE A 210 -3.38 34.26 1.87
CA ILE A 210 -2.22 35.16 1.90
C ILE A 210 -2.37 36.25 0.83
N MET A 211 -2.77 35.88 -0.40
CA MET A 211 -2.99 36.85 -1.49
C MET A 211 -4.05 37.90 -1.14
N ASN A 212 -5.12 37.53 -0.41
CA ASN A 212 -6.18 38.47 -0.03
C ASN A 212 -5.84 39.33 1.21
N LYS A 213 -4.78 38.99 1.95
CA LYS A 213 -4.31 39.75 3.12
C LYS A 213 -3.23 40.78 2.77
N THR A 214 -2.66 40.67 1.57
CA THR A 214 -1.62 41.56 1.03
C THR A 214 -2.28 42.62 0.17
#